data_AF-A0A924URL9-F1
#
_entry.id   AF-A0A924URL9-F1
#
_cell.length_a   1.000
_cell.length_b   1.000
_cell.length_c   1.000
_cell.angle_alpha   90.00
_cell.angle_beta   90.00
_cell.angle_gamma   90.00
#
_symmetry.space_group_name_H-M   'P 1'
#
loop_
_entity.id
_entity.type
_entity.pdbx_description
1 polymer ?
#
loop_
_entity_poly.entity_id
_entity_poly.type
_entity_poly.pdbx_seq_one_letter_code
_entity_poly.pdbx_strand_id
1 'polypeptide(L)'
;PGEYPSFLISEAVRGFGGVLKTRTGEEFMQNYDERGSLAPRDIVARAIDAEMKKSGDEFVYLDIRHRSKADILVHFPNIYAKCLSIGIDMSKDMIPVTPAAHYMCGGIKVDQWGRSSIERLFACGECASTGLHGANRLASNSLLEATVFAHRIYIDAIKHFINNFIPSNIPEWDETDTHLSDEDILVTHNLRETQKVMSDYVGIVRSDFRLERALRRLGLLYEETESFYRKTKLSLKLCELRNIIQNSYIVIKSAMMRKESRGLHFNTDYPEHEENPKDTVF
;
A
#
# COMPACT_ATOMS: atom_id res chain seq x y z
N PRO A 1 0.00 -18.03 2.78
CA PRO A 1 0.04 -18.98 1.64
C PRO A 1 1.02 -18.62 0.49
N GLY A 2 1.93 -17.65 0.62
CA GLY A 2 2.97 -17.39 -0.41
C GLY A 2 2.45 -16.92 -1.79
N GLU A 3 1.13 -16.74 -1.96
CA GLU A 3 0.53 -16.20 -3.17
C GLU A 3 0.52 -14.66 -3.15
N TYR A 4 0.85 -14.06 -4.30
CA TYR A 4 0.80 -12.63 -4.54
C TYR A 4 -0.06 -12.32 -5.78
N PRO A 5 -1.02 -11.37 -5.71
CA PRO A 5 -1.41 -10.62 -4.52
C PRO A 5 -2.08 -11.53 -3.48
N SER A 6 -1.85 -11.25 -2.19
CA SER A 6 -2.46 -12.02 -1.12
C SER A 6 -3.97 -11.82 -1.09
N PHE A 7 -4.71 -12.89 -0.76
CA PHE A 7 -6.17 -12.81 -0.69
C PHE A 7 -6.60 -12.03 0.56
N LEU A 8 -7.43 -11.00 0.36
CA LEU A 8 -7.95 -10.17 1.44
C LEU A 8 -9.05 -10.90 2.22
N ILE A 9 -8.82 -11.10 3.53
CA ILE A 9 -9.90 -11.45 4.46
C ILE A 9 -10.59 -10.15 4.88
N SER A 10 -11.86 -9.99 4.50
CA SER A 10 -12.63 -8.78 4.77
C SER A 10 -12.72 -8.47 6.26
N GLU A 11 -12.65 -7.19 6.64
CA GLU A 11 -12.86 -6.76 8.02
C GLU A 11 -14.27 -7.11 8.54
N ALA A 12 -15.22 -7.31 7.64
CA ALA A 12 -16.56 -7.79 7.98
C ALA A 12 -16.52 -9.12 8.73
N VAL A 13 -15.49 -9.96 8.54
CA VAL A 13 -15.30 -11.20 9.31
C VAL A 13 -15.08 -10.89 10.80
N ARG A 14 -14.29 -9.85 11.13
CA ARG A 14 -14.14 -9.35 12.52
C ARG A 14 -15.44 -8.73 13.01
N GLY A 15 -16.10 -7.91 12.19
CA GLY A 15 -17.42 -7.34 12.49
C GLY A 15 -18.50 -8.39 12.76
N PHE A 16 -18.35 -9.58 12.21
CA PHE A 16 -19.23 -10.73 12.43
C PHE A 16 -18.83 -11.60 13.64
N GLY A 17 -17.90 -11.12 14.47
CA GLY A 17 -17.44 -11.78 15.69
C GLY A 17 -16.09 -12.48 15.56
N GLY A 18 -15.42 -12.42 14.41
CA GLY A 18 -14.08 -12.98 14.25
C GLY A 18 -13.07 -12.37 15.22
N VAL A 19 -12.31 -13.23 15.90
CA VAL A 19 -11.37 -12.82 16.95
C VAL A 19 -9.93 -13.08 16.53
N LEU A 20 -9.05 -12.10 16.73
CA LEU A 20 -7.62 -12.23 16.48
C LEU A 20 -6.92 -12.94 17.64
N LYS A 21 -6.13 -13.96 17.29
CA LYS A 21 -5.40 -14.83 18.24
C LYS A 21 -3.95 -14.99 17.84
N THR A 22 -3.06 -15.14 18.82
CA THR A 22 -1.65 -15.49 18.59
C THR A 22 -1.53 -16.92 18.06
N ARG A 23 -0.31 -17.32 17.68
CA ARG A 23 -0.03 -18.71 17.27
C ARG A 23 -0.38 -19.74 18.35
N THR A 24 -0.27 -19.37 19.62
CA THR A 24 -0.61 -20.23 20.77
C THR A 24 -2.12 -20.31 21.03
N GLY A 25 -2.93 -19.50 20.34
CA GLY A 25 -4.39 -19.48 20.47
C GLY A 25 -4.93 -18.44 21.45
N GLU A 26 -4.09 -17.57 21.99
CA GLU A 26 -4.47 -16.53 22.96
C GLU A 26 -5.00 -15.28 22.26
N GLU A 27 -6.07 -14.69 22.78
CA GLU A 27 -6.54 -13.38 22.32
C GLU A 27 -5.57 -12.29 22.79
N PHE A 28 -5.15 -11.40 21.88
CA PHE A 28 -4.15 -10.38 22.23
C PHE A 28 -4.67 -8.95 22.10
N MET A 29 -5.75 -8.71 21.34
CA MET A 29 -6.21 -7.35 21.05
C MET A 29 -6.59 -6.54 22.31
N GLN A 30 -7.02 -7.22 23.37
CA GLN A 30 -7.38 -6.61 24.66
C GLN A 30 -6.20 -5.87 25.32
N ASN A 31 -4.96 -6.24 24.97
CA ASN A 31 -3.75 -5.59 25.46
C ASN A 31 -3.45 -4.27 24.75
N TYR A 32 -4.14 -3.98 23.65
CA TYR A 32 -3.88 -2.81 22.79
C TYR A 32 -5.06 -1.85 22.72
N ASP A 33 -6.30 -2.37 22.75
CA ASP A 33 -7.51 -1.55 22.66
C ASP A 33 -8.70 -2.27 23.30
N GLU A 34 -9.50 -1.54 24.07
CA GLU A 34 -10.69 -2.06 24.77
C GLU A 34 -11.77 -2.61 23.81
N ARG A 35 -11.79 -2.17 22.55
CA ARG A 35 -12.72 -2.66 21.52
C ARG A 35 -12.29 -4.02 20.95
N GLY A 36 -11.13 -4.54 21.34
CA GLY A 36 -10.63 -5.83 20.90
C GLY A 36 -10.51 -5.92 19.37
N SER A 37 -11.00 -7.03 18.80
CA SER A 37 -10.95 -7.26 17.34
C SER A 37 -11.81 -6.28 16.52
N LEU A 38 -12.66 -5.47 17.17
CA LEU A 38 -13.47 -4.43 16.53
C LEU A 38 -12.79 -3.05 16.50
N ALA A 39 -11.57 -2.93 17.03
CA ALA A 39 -10.81 -1.69 16.96
C ALA A 39 -10.57 -1.25 15.49
N PRO A 40 -10.34 0.06 15.25
CA PRO A 40 -9.98 0.61 13.94
C PRO A 40 -8.81 -0.13 13.28
N ARG A 41 -8.82 -0.14 11.94
CA ARG A 41 -7.89 -0.94 11.12
C ARG A 41 -6.41 -0.64 11.41
N ASP A 42 -6.08 0.62 11.65
CA ASP A 42 -4.71 1.05 11.94
C ASP A 42 -4.23 0.53 13.31
N ILE A 43 -5.10 0.54 14.33
CA ILE A 43 -4.81 -0.03 15.65
C ILE A 43 -4.63 -1.54 15.55
N VAL A 44 -5.55 -2.23 14.86
CA VAL A 44 -5.46 -3.69 14.66
C VAL A 44 -4.20 -4.07 13.90
N ALA A 45 -3.85 -3.35 12.84
CA ALA A 45 -2.63 -3.61 12.09
C ALA A 45 -1.37 -3.40 12.96
N ARG A 46 -1.33 -2.35 13.80
CA ARG A 46 -0.24 -2.11 14.76
C ARG A 46 -0.13 -3.23 15.80
N ALA A 47 -1.26 -3.68 16.34
CA ALA A 47 -1.28 -4.77 17.32
C ALA A 47 -0.77 -6.09 16.71
N ILE A 48 -1.20 -6.43 15.50
CA ILE A 48 -0.71 -7.63 14.80
C ILE A 48 0.80 -7.52 14.53
N ASP A 49 1.27 -6.38 14.02
CA ASP A 49 2.69 -6.13 13.76
C ASP A 49 3.54 -6.23 15.04
N ALA A 50 3.03 -5.73 16.18
CA ALA A 50 3.68 -5.82 17.48
C ALA A 50 3.77 -7.28 17.98
N GLU A 51 2.69 -8.05 17.92
CA GLU A 51 2.69 -9.46 18.33
C GLU A 51 3.60 -10.32 17.44
N MET A 52 3.57 -10.11 16.12
CA MET A 52 4.46 -10.81 15.19
C MET A 52 5.94 -10.50 15.48
N LYS A 53 6.27 -9.24 15.78
CA LYS A 53 7.65 -8.85 16.15
C LYS A 53 8.09 -9.43 17.50
N LYS A 54 7.18 -9.51 18.48
CA LYS A 54 7.46 -10.04 19.82
C LYS A 54 7.70 -11.55 19.79
N SER A 55 6.89 -12.28 19.01
CA SER A 55 6.95 -13.74 18.90
C SER A 55 7.96 -14.25 17.87
N GLY A 56 8.25 -13.45 16.85
CA GLY A 56 8.98 -13.91 15.65
C GLY A 56 8.10 -14.70 14.67
N ASP A 57 6.78 -14.76 14.89
CA ASP A 57 5.84 -15.42 13.98
C ASP A 57 5.60 -14.59 12.70
N GLU A 58 5.39 -15.29 11.58
CA GLU A 58 5.08 -14.66 10.29
C GLU A 58 3.61 -14.23 10.15
N PHE A 59 2.73 -14.70 11.02
CA PHE A 59 1.30 -14.41 10.99
C PHE A 59 0.64 -14.62 12.35
N VAL A 60 -0.55 -14.06 12.50
CA VAL A 60 -1.48 -14.37 13.59
C VAL A 60 -2.70 -15.11 13.04
N TYR A 61 -3.60 -15.54 13.90
CA TYR A 61 -4.84 -16.21 13.52
C TYR A 61 -6.05 -15.30 13.61
N LEU A 62 -7.00 -15.48 12.69
CA LEU A 62 -8.37 -15.00 12.80
C LEU A 62 -9.29 -16.21 13.03
N ASP A 63 -9.98 -16.21 14.17
CA ASP A 63 -10.84 -17.30 14.62
C ASP A 63 -12.32 -16.90 14.54
N ILE A 64 -13.07 -17.58 13.68
CA ILE A 64 -14.53 -17.44 13.55
C ILE A 64 -15.27 -18.77 13.75
N ARG A 65 -14.60 -19.78 14.33
CA ARG A 65 -15.13 -21.15 14.47
C ARG A 65 -16.34 -21.25 15.40
N HIS A 66 -16.57 -20.23 16.23
CA HIS A 66 -17.76 -20.13 17.07
C HIS A 66 -19.05 -19.85 16.27
N ARG A 67 -18.94 -19.43 15.00
CA ARG A 67 -20.09 -19.28 14.09
C ARG A 67 -20.40 -20.59 13.39
N SER A 68 -21.67 -20.82 13.10
CA SER A 68 -22.07 -22.02 12.36
C SER A 68 -21.55 -21.95 10.92
N LYS A 69 -21.24 -23.11 10.33
CA LYS A 69 -20.84 -23.20 8.93
C LYS A 69 -21.90 -22.62 7.99
N ALA A 70 -23.19 -22.78 8.32
CA ALA A 70 -24.29 -22.21 7.54
C ALA A 70 -24.22 -20.67 7.52
N ASP A 71 -24.04 -20.03 8.68
CA ASP A 71 -23.93 -18.57 8.76
C ASP A 71 -22.72 -18.03 7.99
N ILE A 72 -21.57 -18.72 8.11
CA ILE A 72 -20.34 -18.38 7.40
C ILE A 72 -20.55 -18.45 5.87
N LEU A 73 -21.22 -19.49 5.37
CA LEU A 73 -21.50 -19.65 3.94
C LEU A 73 -22.48 -18.60 3.40
N VAL A 74 -23.42 -18.13 4.22
CA VAL A 74 -24.34 -17.06 3.84
C VAL A 74 -23.61 -15.72 3.72
N HIS A 75 -22.78 -15.37 4.70
CA HIS A 75 -22.15 -14.05 4.76
C HIS A 75 -20.83 -13.96 3.99
N PHE A 76 -20.05 -15.04 3.92
CA PHE A 76 -18.68 -15.04 3.38
C PHE A 76 -18.40 -16.21 2.41
N PRO A 77 -19.27 -16.50 1.43
CA PRO A 77 -19.12 -17.66 0.54
C PRO A 77 -17.79 -17.65 -0.21
N ASN A 78 -17.35 -16.49 -0.70
CA ASN A 78 -16.10 -16.34 -1.45
C ASN A 78 -14.87 -16.55 -0.57
N ILE A 79 -14.89 -16.05 0.68
CA ILE A 79 -13.78 -16.21 1.62
C ILE A 79 -13.71 -17.68 2.06
N TYR A 80 -14.85 -18.31 2.34
CA TYR A 80 -14.94 -19.73 2.66
C TYR A 80 -14.35 -20.60 1.54
N ALA A 81 -14.79 -20.38 0.30
CA ALA A 81 -14.31 -21.12 -0.86
C ALA A 81 -12.79 -20.97 -1.05
N LYS A 82 -12.24 -19.76 -0.89
CA LYS A 82 -10.80 -19.53 -1.00
C LYS A 82 -10.01 -20.16 0.14
N CYS A 83 -10.48 -20.09 1.38
CA CYS A 83 -9.83 -20.79 2.50
C CYS A 83 -9.83 -22.30 2.25
N LEU A 84 -10.97 -22.85 1.82
CA LEU A 84 -11.10 -24.28 1.55
C LEU A 84 -10.20 -24.75 0.41
N SER A 85 -10.02 -23.92 -0.64
CA SER A 85 -9.12 -24.26 -1.76
C SER A 85 -7.65 -24.39 -1.35
N ILE A 86 -7.26 -23.85 -0.19
CA ILE A 86 -5.92 -24.00 0.39
C ILE A 86 -5.91 -24.91 1.63
N GLY A 87 -6.97 -25.71 1.83
CA GLY A 87 -7.06 -26.70 2.89
C GLY A 87 -7.47 -26.17 4.26
N ILE A 88 -8.06 -24.97 4.33
CA ILE A 88 -8.52 -24.34 5.58
C ILE A 88 -10.05 -24.30 5.60
N ASP A 89 -10.69 -25.08 6.46
CA ASP A 89 -12.13 -24.96 6.71
C ASP A 89 -12.35 -23.92 7.81
N MET A 90 -12.67 -22.67 7.46
CA MET A 90 -12.79 -21.57 8.44
C MET A 90 -13.88 -21.77 9.51
N SER A 91 -14.73 -22.79 9.37
CA SER A 91 -15.69 -23.21 10.41
C SER A 91 -15.09 -24.14 11.47
N LYS A 92 -13.89 -24.67 11.23
CA LYS A 92 -13.18 -25.66 12.08
C LYS A 92 -11.75 -25.25 12.39
N ASP A 93 -11.13 -24.51 11.49
CA ASP A 93 -9.73 -24.08 11.51
C ASP A 93 -9.64 -22.56 11.70
N MET A 94 -8.56 -22.11 12.33
CA MET A 94 -8.24 -20.69 12.39
C MET A 94 -7.55 -20.25 11.10
N ILE A 95 -7.82 -19.03 10.65
CA ILE A 95 -7.30 -18.50 9.39
C ILE A 95 -5.98 -17.77 9.66
N PRO A 96 -4.84 -18.15 9.07
CA PRO A 96 -3.60 -17.40 9.20
C PRO A 96 -3.72 -16.08 8.45
N VAL A 97 -3.49 -14.96 9.14
CA VAL A 97 -3.60 -13.60 8.60
C VAL A 97 -2.39 -12.76 9.00
N THR A 98 -1.99 -11.88 8.10
CA THR A 98 -0.93 -10.89 8.33
C THR A 98 -1.37 -9.57 7.66
N PRO A 99 -0.97 -8.40 8.19
CA PRO A 99 -1.26 -7.13 7.55
C PRO A 99 -0.59 -7.07 6.17
N ALA A 100 -1.29 -6.47 5.21
CA ALA A 100 -0.75 -6.23 3.87
C ALA A 100 -1.02 -4.78 3.45
N ALA A 101 -0.07 -4.22 2.67
CA ALA A 101 -0.29 -2.95 1.98
C ALA A 101 -1.48 -3.11 1.02
N HIS A 102 -2.38 -2.12 1.02
CA HIS A 102 -3.70 -2.28 0.41
C HIS A 102 -4.22 -1.05 -0.34
N TYR A 103 -3.81 0.16 0.07
CA TYR A 103 -4.27 1.38 -0.58
C TYR A 103 -3.26 2.51 -0.40
N MET A 104 -3.07 3.34 -1.42
CA MET A 104 -2.28 4.57 -1.36
C MET A 104 -3.20 5.78 -1.12
N CYS A 105 -3.12 6.41 0.07
CA CYS A 105 -3.94 7.60 0.37
C CYS A 105 -3.36 8.90 -0.21
N GLY A 106 -2.05 8.91 -0.47
CA GLY A 106 -1.37 9.99 -1.18
C GLY A 106 -1.32 9.72 -2.69
N GLY A 107 -0.60 10.55 -3.43
CA GLY A 107 -0.50 10.44 -4.88
C GLY A 107 -0.16 11.78 -5.52
N ILE A 108 -0.43 11.89 -6.82
CA ILE A 108 -0.26 13.14 -7.59
C ILE A 108 -1.21 14.18 -7.01
N LYS A 109 -0.68 15.28 -6.47
CA LYS A 109 -1.50 16.37 -5.95
C LYS A 109 -2.34 16.96 -7.08
N VAL A 110 -3.66 17.01 -6.86
CA VAL A 110 -4.60 17.59 -7.82
C VAL A 110 -5.47 18.66 -7.19
N ASP A 111 -5.98 19.57 -8.01
CA ASP A 111 -7.04 20.49 -7.61
C ASP A 111 -8.42 19.79 -7.57
N GLN A 112 -9.46 20.54 -7.23
CA GLN A 112 -10.85 20.05 -7.15
C GLN A 112 -11.42 19.53 -8.48
N TRP A 113 -10.75 19.77 -9.61
CA TRP A 113 -11.09 19.29 -10.96
C TRP A 113 -10.19 18.15 -11.44
N GLY A 114 -9.28 17.66 -10.60
CA GLY A 114 -8.35 16.57 -10.94
C GLY A 114 -7.14 17.03 -11.76
N ARG A 115 -6.87 18.34 -11.83
CA ARG A 115 -5.72 18.88 -12.55
C ARG A 115 -4.46 18.78 -11.71
N SER A 116 -3.39 18.26 -12.28
CA SER A 116 -2.06 18.29 -11.64
C SER A 116 -1.40 19.67 -11.78
N SER A 117 -0.18 19.81 -11.26
CA SER A 117 0.66 21.00 -11.49
C SER A 117 1.18 21.12 -12.93
N ILE A 118 1.08 20.06 -13.74
CA ILE A 118 1.44 20.06 -15.15
C ILE A 118 0.18 20.35 -15.98
N GLU A 119 0.26 21.36 -16.84
CA GLU A 119 -0.85 21.72 -17.72
C GLU A 119 -1.30 20.53 -18.57
N ARG A 120 -2.62 20.34 -18.66
CA ARG A 120 -3.26 19.26 -19.43
C ARG A 120 -2.95 17.84 -18.93
N LEU A 121 -2.28 17.69 -17.80
CA LEU A 121 -2.12 16.41 -17.11
C LEU A 121 -3.08 16.35 -15.91
N PHE A 122 -3.94 15.34 -15.92
CA PHE A 122 -4.91 15.08 -14.88
C PHE A 122 -4.60 13.78 -14.15
N ALA A 123 -5.09 13.65 -12.92
CA ALA A 123 -5.05 12.40 -12.16
C ALA A 123 -6.35 12.22 -11.37
N CYS A 124 -6.83 10.98 -11.27
CA CYS A 124 -8.00 10.62 -10.46
C CYS A 124 -7.92 9.17 -9.96
N GLY A 125 -8.72 8.85 -8.94
CA GLY A 125 -8.65 7.56 -8.28
C GLY A 125 -7.38 7.43 -7.44
N GLU A 126 -6.94 6.19 -7.20
CA GLU A 126 -5.87 5.90 -6.23
C GLU A 126 -4.49 6.51 -6.59
N CYS A 127 -4.25 6.91 -7.84
CA CYS A 127 -3.00 7.58 -8.20
C CYS A 127 -2.98 9.08 -7.81
N ALA A 128 -4.11 9.65 -7.41
CA ALA A 128 -4.25 11.06 -7.10
C ALA A 128 -4.33 11.32 -5.59
N SER A 129 -3.77 12.46 -5.17
CA SER A 129 -3.99 13.04 -3.85
C SER A 129 -4.98 14.20 -4.00
N THR A 130 -6.25 13.91 -3.73
CA THR A 130 -7.35 14.89 -3.81
C THR A 130 -7.60 15.64 -2.50
N GLY A 131 -7.01 15.15 -1.40
CA GLY A 131 -7.29 15.58 -0.03
C GLY A 131 -8.44 14.84 0.65
N LEU A 132 -9.28 14.07 -0.08
CA LEU A 132 -10.45 13.38 0.50
C LEU A 132 -10.09 12.39 1.61
N HIS A 133 -8.97 11.69 1.48
CA HIS A 133 -8.57 10.63 2.41
C HIS A 133 -7.73 11.11 3.59
N GLY A 134 -7.15 12.32 3.52
CA GLY A 134 -6.23 12.83 4.53
C GLY A 134 -5.20 11.77 4.96
N ALA A 135 -5.12 11.51 6.27
CA ALA A 135 -4.17 10.55 6.85
C ALA A 135 -4.69 9.09 6.96
N ASN A 136 -5.95 8.82 6.61
CA ASN A 136 -6.51 7.46 6.61
C ASN A 136 -7.79 7.36 5.77
N ARG A 137 -7.87 6.35 4.91
CA ARG A 137 -9.02 6.13 4.04
C ARG A 137 -10.18 5.44 4.78
N LEU A 138 -11.38 6.04 4.71
CA LEU A 138 -12.64 5.37 5.06
C LEU A 138 -13.08 4.37 3.97
N ALA A 139 -13.61 3.22 4.38
CA ALA A 139 -14.09 2.20 3.46
C ALA A 139 -15.11 2.74 2.45
N SER A 140 -15.13 2.18 1.24
CA SER A 140 -16.03 2.54 0.12
C SER A 140 -15.84 3.93 -0.51
N ASN A 141 -15.04 4.82 0.07
CA ASN A 141 -14.84 6.16 -0.50
C ASN A 141 -13.96 6.19 -1.76
N SER A 142 -13.06 5.22 -1.97
CA SER A 142 -12.12 5.25 -3.09
C SER A 142 -12.80 5.14 -4.46
N LEU A 143 -13.84 4.31 -4.59
CA LEU A 143 -14.56 4.15 -5.86
C LEU A 143 -15.39 5.41 -6.18
N LEU A 144 -15.99 6.01 -5.14
CA LEU A 144 -16.74 7.26 -5.25
C LEU A 144 -15.82 8.41 -5.67
N GLU A 145 -14.64 8.52 -5.03
CA GLU A 145 -13.62 9.51 -5.38
C GLU A 145 -13.22 9.39 -6.86
N ALA A 146 -12.85 8.19 -7.30
CA ALA A 146 -12.45 7.94 -8.68
C ALA A 146 -13.54 8.37 -9.68
N THR A 147 -14.80 8.00 -9.41
CA THR A 147 -15.94 8.31 -10.30
C THR A 147 -16.22 9.81 -10.36
N VAL A 148 -16.23 10.49 -9.21
CA VAL A 148 -16.48 11.93 -9.13
C VAL A 148 -15.37 12.72 -9.84
N PHE A 149 -14.11 12.40 -9.58
CA PHE A 149 -13.00 13.11 -10.20
C PHE A 149 -12.90 12.81 -11.70
N ALA A 150 -13.12 11.58 -12.15
CA ALA A 150 -13.16 11.26 -13.58
C ALA A 150 -14.24 12.08 -14.32
N HIS A 151 -15.42 12.23 -13.73
CA HIS A 151 -16.49 13.06 -14.30
C HIS A 151 -16.11 14.55 -14.38
N ARG A 152 -15.46 15.08 -13.34
CA ARG A 152 -14.97 16.47 -13.33
C ARG A 152 -13.89 16.71 -14.38
N ILE A 153 -12.92 15.79 -14.48
CA ILE A 153 -11.87 15.81 -15.50
C ILE A 153 -12.50 15.82 -16.89
N TYR A 154 -13.51 14.98 -17.14
CA TYR A 154 -14.21 14.95 -18.43
C TYR A 154 -14.85 16.32 -18.77
N ILE A 155 -15.61 16.90 -17.84
CA ILE A 155 -16.26 18.21 -18.03
C ILE A 155 -15.22 19.30 -18.33
N ASP A 156 -14.05 19.22 -17.71
CA ASP A 156 -13.01 20.22 -17.87
C ASP A 156 -12.20 20.04 -19.16
N ALA A 157 -11.72 18.83 -19.40
CA ALA A 157 -10.88 18.49 -20.54
C ALA A 157 -11.58 18.77 -21.87
N ILE A 158 -12.89 18.50 -21.97
CA ILE A 158 -13.64 18.69 -23.22
C ILE A 158 -13.77 20.16 -23.64
N LYS A 159 -13.73 21.12 -22.69
CA LYS A 159 -13.81 22.57 -22.98
C LYS A 159 -12.63 23.06 -23.79
N HIS A 160 -11.46 22.46 -23.57
CA HIS A 160 -10.20 22.88 -24.16
C HIS A 160 -9.69 21.91 -25.22
N PHE A 161 -10.25 20.70 -25.31
CA PHE A 161 -9.79 19.62 -26.19
C PHE A 161 -9.61 20.05 -27.65
N ILE A 162 -10.60 20.74 -28.23
CA ILE A 162 -10.58 21.16 -29.64
C ILE A 162 -9.47 22.19 -29.91
N ASN A 163 -9.11 23.01 -28.92
CA ASN A 163 -8.13 24.07 -29.07
C ASN A 163 -6.71 23.62 -28.67
N ASN A 164 -6.53 22.37 -28.25
CA ASN A 164 -5.23 21.86 -27.83
C ASN A 164 -4.36 21.57 -29.05
N PHE A 165 -3.24 22.28 -29.14
CA PHE A 165 -2.17 21.98 -30.09
C PHE A 165 -1.32 20.81 -29.60
N ILE A 166 -1.11 19.81 -30.47
CA ILE A 166 -0.14 18.73 -30.27
C ILE A 166 1.15 19.13 -31.00
N PRO A 167 2.29 19.26 -30.30
CA PRO A 167 3.57 19.56 -30.93
C PRO A 167 3.93 18.53 -32.00
N SER A 168 4.44 18.99 -33.15
CA SER A 168 4.85 18.13 -34.26
C SER A 168 6.26 17.53 -34.10
N ASN A 169 7.03 18.02 -33.13
CA ASN A 169 8.43 17.68 -32.89
C ASN A 169 8.62 16.80 -31.65
N ILE A 170 7.75 15.83 -31.42
CA ILE A 170 7.90 14.86 -30.33
C ILE A 170 9.08 13.95 -30.68
N PRO A 171 10.16 13.90 -29.87
CA PRO A 171 11.30 13.04 -30.14
C PRO A 171 10.87 11.57 -30.06
N GLU A 172 11.43 10.74 -30.95
CA GLU A 172 11.29 9.28 -30.82
C GLU A 172 12.05 8.80 -29.58
N TRP A 173 11.68 7.60 -29.12
CA TRP A 173 12.42 6.94 -28.06
C TRP A 173 13.85 6.62 -28.54
N ASP A 174 14.84 7.13 -27.81
CA ASP A 174 16.24 6.85 -28.10
C ASP A 174 16.71 5.61 -27.32
N GLU A 175 16.99 4.54 -28.05
CA GLU A 175 17.63 3.32 -27.54
C GLU A 175 19.05 3.11 -28.09
N THR A 176 19.67 4.18 -28.62
CA THR A 176 21.06 4.13 -29.10
C THR A 176 22.00 3.69 -27.97
N ASP A 177 23.02 2.91 -28.31
CA ASP A 177 24.02 2.37 -27.37
C ASP A 177 23.45 1.43 -26.27
N THR A 178 22.20 0.98 -26.40
CA THR A 178 21.63 -0.06 -25.54
C THR A 178 21.74 -1.46 -26.16
N HIS A 179 21.83 -2.49 -25.31
CA HIS A 179 21.84 -3.89 -25.74
C HIS A 179 20.74 -4.70 -25.05
N LEU A 180 20.34 -5.80 -25.69
CA LEU A 180 19.51 -6.81 -25.02
C LEU A 180 20.34 -7.43 -23.89
N SER A 181 19.77 -7.49 -22.70
CA SER A 181 20.40 -8.10 -21.53
C SER A 181 19.74 -9.43 -21.21
N ASP A 182 20.56 -10.44 -20.92
CA ASP A 182 20.11 -11.73 -20.38
C ASP A 182 20.08 -11.73 -18.83
N GLU A 183 20.28 -10.56 -18.20
CA GLU A 183 20.38 -10.41 -16.74
C GLU A 183 19.05 -9.99 -16.07
N ASP A 184 17.92 -10.42 -16.61
CA ASP A 184 16.56 -10.19 -16.10
C ASP A 184 16.40 -10.61 -14.61
N ILE A 185 17.26 -11.52 -14.14
CA ILE A 185 17.33 -11.95 -12.75
C ILE A 185 17.74 -10.82 -11.79
N LEU A 186 18.61 -9.90 -12.22
CA LEU A 186 19.05 -8.76 -11.41
C LEU A 186 17.89 -7.80 -11.12
N VAL A 187 17.08 -7.51 -12.14
CA VAL A 187 15.85 -6.71 -12.00
C VAL A 187 14.91 -7.36 -10.99
N THR A 188 14.75 -8.69 -11.06
CA THR A 188 13.90 -9.44 -10.14
C THR A 188 14.42 -9.41 -8.70
N HIS A 189 15.74 -9.50 -8.51
CA HIS A 189 16.37 -9.39 -7.18
C HIS A 189 16.20 -7.99 -6.59
N ASN A 190 16.46 -6.94 -7.36
CA ASN A 190 16.32 -5.56 -6.91
C ASN A 190 14.86 -5.20 -6.58
N LEU A 191 13.90 -5.76 -7.33
CA LEU A 191 12.48 -5.63 -7.01
C LEU A 191 12.15 -6.23 -5.64
N ARG A 192 12.57 -7.48 -5.40
CA ARG A 192 12.35 -8.17 -4.11
C ARG A 192 13.04 -7.44 -2.96
N GLU A 193 14.26 -6.94 -3.18
CA GLU A 193 14.97 -6.17 -2.16
C GLU A 193 14.25 -4.85 -1.87
N THR A 194 13.77 -4.13 -2.87
CA THR A 194 12.99 -2.90 -2.69
C THR A 194 11.73 -3.17 -1.86
N GLN A 195 10.97 -4.22 -2.21
CA GLN A 195 9.77 -4.64 -1.45
C GLN A 195 10.10 -4.99 0.00
N LYS A 196 11.20 -5.71 0.23
CA LYS A 196 11.67 -6.06 1.59
C LYS A 196 12.06 -4.81 2.38
N VAL A 197 12.82 -3.88 1.79
CA VAL A 197 13.19 -2.60 2.42
C VAL A 197 11.95 -1.82 2.85
N MET A 198 10.96 -1.70 1.97
CA MET A 198 9.72 -0.98 2.26
C MET A 198 8.91 -1.67 3.37
N SER A 199 8.85 -3.01 3.35
CA SER A 199 8.09 -3.79 4.35
C SER A 199 8.74 -3.73 5.74
N ASP A 200 10.07 -3.86 5.81
CA ASP A 200 10.81 -3.94 7.08
C ASP A 200 10.99 -2.56 7.74
N TYR A 201 11.20 -1.51 6.95
CA TYR A 201 11.59 -0.18 7.47
C TYR A 201 10.52 0.91 7.33
N VAL A 202 9.59 0.77 6.38
CA VAL A 202 8.60 1.81 6.03
C VAL A 202 7.16 1.29 6.22
N GLY A 203 7.02 0.15 6.90
CA GLY A 203 5.75 -0.51 7.18
C GLY A 203 4.88 0.20 8.22
N ILE A 204 4.21 -0.58 9.06
CA ILE A 204 3.15 -0.12 9.98
C ILE A 204 3.72 0.76 11.11
N VAL A 205 4.84 0.33 11.71
CA VAL A 205 5.53 1.04 12.79
C VAL A 205 6.90 1.50 12.32
N ARG A 206 7.11 2.82 12.32
CA ARG A 206 8.29 3.49 11.79
C ARG A 206 9.13 4.10 12.91
N SER A 207 10.39 4.39 12.59
CA SER A 207 11.28 5.24 13.37
C SER A 207 12.21 5.97 12.42
N ASP A 208 12.74 7.12 12.83
CA ASP A 208 13.70 7.91 12.05
C ASP A 208 14.91 7.04 11.67
N PHE A 209 15.43 6.25 12.61
CA PHE A 209 16.51 5.30 12.35
C PHE A 209 16.16 4.30 11.23
N ARG A 210 14.94 3.75 11.22
CA ARG A 210 14.51 2.81 10.16
C ARG A 210 14.33 3.53 8.83
N LEU A 211 13.74 4.72 8.82
CA LEU A 211 13.53 5.51 7.61
C LEU A 211 14.86 5.91 6.95
N GLU A 212 15.86 6.31 7.74
CA GLU A 212 17.21 6.58 7.24
C GLU A 212 17.87 5.33 6.64
N ARG A 213 17.72 4.17 7.28
CA ARG A 213 18.22 2.89 6.73
C ARG A 213 17.53 2.55 5.41
N ALA A 214 16.21 2.77 5.33
CA ALA A 214 15.46 2.56 4.10
C ALA A 214 15.97 3.46 2.97
N LEU A 215 16.17 4.75 3.24
CA LEU A 215 16.65 5.72 2.26
C LEU A 215 18.03 5.35 1.72
N ARG A 216 18.97 4.95 2.59
CA ARG A 216 20.32 4.53 2.16
C ARG A 216 20.29 3.31 1.24
N ARG A 217 19.50 2.29 1.60
CA ARG A 217 19.37 1.07 0.78
C ARG A 217 18.70 1.34 -0.55
N LEU A 218 17.64 2.14 -0.54
CA LEU A 218 16.95 2.53 -1.76
C LEU A 218 17.85 3.34 -2.70
N GLY A 219 18.74 4.19 -2.15
CA GLY A 219 19.75 4.91 -2.93
C GLY A 219 20.68 3.99 -3.72
N LEU A 220 21.18 2.93 -3.09
CA LEU A 220 22.01 1.92 -3.77
C LEU A 220 21.23 1.22 -4.89
N LEU A 221 20.01 0.77 -4.59
CA LEU A 221 19.13 0.11 -5.58
C LEU A 221 18.81 1.04 -6.77
N TYR A 222 18.63 2.33 -6.51
CA TYR A 222 18.43 3.34 -7.55
C TYR A 222 19.67 3.47 -8.44
N GLU A 223 20.85 3.64 -7.86
CA GLU A 223 22.10 3.80 -8.61
C GLU A 223 22.40 2.58 -9.49
N GLU A 224 22.24 1.37 -8.93
CA GLU A 224 22.40 0.11 -9.66
C GLU A 224 21.39 -0.02 -10.82
N THR A 225 20.11 0.26 -10.54
CA THR A 225 19.04 0.16 -11.53
C THR A 225 19.21 1.18 -12.66
N GLU A 226 19.59 2.42 -12.35
CA GLU A 226 19.83 3.45 -13.37
C GLU A 226 21.08 3.15 -14.21
N SER A 227 22.14 2.62 -13.59
CA SER A 227 23.35 2.19 -14.29
C SER A 227 23.05 1.06 -15.29
N PHE A 228 22.25 0.09 -14.87
CA PHE A 228 21.76 -1.00 -15.73
C PHE A 228 20.87 -0.47 -16.85
N TYR A 229 19.86 0.34 -16.49
CA TYR A 229 18.91 0.93 -17.43
C TYR A 229 19.56 1.72 -18.57
N ARG A 230 20.62 2.49 -18.30
CA ARG A 230 21.31 3.27 -19.34
C ARG A 230 21.98 2.42 -20.42
N LYS A 231 22.20 1.14 -20.17
CA LYS A 231 22.92 0.23 -21.08
C LYS A 231 22.02 -0.82 -21.69
N THR A 232 20.80 -0.98 -21.20
CA THR A 232 19.92 -2.11 -21.53
C THR A 232 18.67 -1.63 -22.25
N LYS A 233 18.25 -2.40 -23.28
CA LYS A 233 16.96 -2.16 -23.94
C LYS A 233 15.81 -2.26 -22.93
N LEU A 234 14.79 -1.43 -23.14
CA LEU A 234 13.63 -1.40 -22.25
C LEU A 234 12.96 -2.77 -22.13
N SER A 235 12.66 -3.15 -20.89
CA SER A 235 11.75 -4.25 -20.59
C SER A 235 10.69 -3.77 -19.59
N LEU A 236 9.52 -4.41 -19.61
CA LEU A 236 8.42 -4.10 -18.68
C LEU A 236 8.90 -4.16 -17.22
N LYS A 237 9.61 -5.25 -16.86
CA LYS A 237 10.11 -5.46 -15.49
C LYS A 237 11.05 -4.34 -15.05
N LEU A 238 11.93 -3.88 -15.94
CA LEU A 238 12.87 -2.81 -15.64
C LEU A 238 12.13 -1.48 -15.41
N CYS A 239 11.15 -1.15 -16.26
CA CYS A 239 10.31 0.03 -16.06
C CYS A 239 9.52 -0.04 -14.74
N GLU A 240 8.96 -1.20 -14.40
CA GLU A 240 8.26 -1.43 -13.14
C GLU A 240 9.19 -1.22 -11.94
N LEU A 241 10.40 -1.79 -11.97
CA LEU A 241 11.39 -1.61 -10.90
C LEU A 241 11.73 -0.13 -10.70
N ARG A 242 12.01 0.60 -11.79
CA ARG A 242 12.31 2.05 -11.73
C ARG A 242 11.16 2.84 -11.11
N ASN A 243 9.93 2.56 -11.54
CA ASN A 243 8.74 3.21 -10.98
C ASN A 243 8.52 2.88 -9.50
N ILE A 244 8.76 1.63 -9.08
CA ILE A 244 8.65 1.21 -7.69
C ILE A 244 9.72 1.89 -6.83
N ILE A 245 10.96 1.98 -7.30
CA ILE A 245 12.04 2.69 -6.59
C ILE A 245 11.68 4.17 -6.42
N GLN A 246 11.22 4.83 -7.49
CA GLN A 246 10.81 6.23 -7.45
C GLN A 246 9.65 6.46 -6.47
N ASN A 247 8.62 5.63 -6.51
CA ASN A 247 7.49 5.73 -5.58
C ASN A 247 7.93 5.45 -4.14
N SER A 248 8.81 4.48 -3.93
CA SER A 248 9.38 4.17 -2.61
C SER A 248 10.14 5.36 -2.03
N TYR A 249 10.90 6.07 -2.87
CA TYR A 249 11.64 7.27 -2.45
C TYR A 249 10.69 8.36 -1.96
N ILE A 250 9.62 8.64 -2.71
CA ILE A 250 8.61 9.65 -2.35
C ILE A 250 7.93 9.27 -1.02
N VAL A 251 7.59 8.00 -0.83
CA VAL A 251 6.97 7.50 0.41
C VAL A 251 7.94 7.65 1.60
N ILE A 252 9.20 7.25 1.45
CA ILE A 252 10.22 7.38 2.52
C ILE A 252 10.42 8.85 2.88
N LYS A 253 10.64 9.71 1.89
CA LYS A 253 10.84 11.14 2.13
C LYS A 253 9.62 11.78 2.79
N SER A 254 8.41 11.36 2.39
CA SER A 254 7.18 11.85 3.00
C SER A 254 7.09 11.45 4.47
N ALA A 255 7.44 10.20 4.77
CA ALA A 255 7.48 9.70 6.13
C ALA A 255 8.54 10.43 6.98
N MET A 256 9.73 10.72 6.43
CA MET A 256 10.80 11.43 7.14
C MET A 256 10.44 12.89 7.45
N MET A 257 9.68 13.55 6.59
CA MET A 257 9.24 14.94 6.78
C MET A 257 8.18 15.09 7.87
N ARG A 258 7.43 14.03 8.18
CA ARG A 258 6.36 14.08 9.19
C ARG A 258 6.94 13.80 10.58
N LYS A 259 6.90 14.80 11.44
CA LYS A 259 7.42 14.76 12.82
C LYS A 259 6.29 14.65 13.86
N GLU A 260 5.31 13.81 13.52
CA GLU A 260 4.14 13.47 14.34
C GLU A 260 3.65 12.06 13.96
N SER A 261 2.78 11.47 14.77
CA SER A 261 2.02 10.27 14.40
C SER A 261 0.59 10.65 14.10
N ARG A 262 0.09 10.29 12.91
CA ARG A 262 -1.28 10.56 12.48
C ARG A 262 -1.80 9.51 11.51
N GLY A 263 -2.94 8.91 11.85
CA GLY A 263 -3.63 7.94 11.01
C GLY A 263 -2.73 6.75 10.65
N LEU A 264 -2.49 6.55 9.35
CA LEU A 264 -1.62 5.49 8.82
C LEU A 264 -0.12 5.76 8.96
N HIS A 265 0.27 6.98 9.38
CA HIS A 265 1.65 7.29 9.73
C HIS A 265 1.85 7.18 11.24
N PHE A 266 2.58 6.16 11.68
CA PHE A 266 2.95 5.98 13.07
C PHE A 266 4.47 5.88 13.20
N ASN A 267 5.08 6.87 13.84
CA ASN A 267 6.52 6.96 14.08
C ASN A 267 6.77 6.99 15.59
N THR A 268 7.54 6.01 16.09
CA THR A 268 7.80 5.86 17.53
C THR A 268 8.60 7.01 18.13
N ASP A 269 9.36 7.74 17.32
CA ASP A 269 10.12 8.91 17.76
C ASP A 269 9.23 10.16 17.92
N TYR A 270 8.02 10.13 17.33
CA TYR A 270 7.03 11.20 17.39
C TYR A 270 5.63 10.61 17.62
N PRO A 271 5.32 10.10 18.82
CA PRO A 271 4.09 9.36 19.08
C PRO A 271 2.84 10.26 19.10
N GLU A 272 3.00 11.55 19.34
CA GLU A 272 1.90 12.51 19.48
C GLU A 272 1.48 13.13 18.15
N HIS A 273 0.25 13.61 18.11
CA HIS A 273 -0.27 14.43 17.02
C HIS A 273 0.15 15.90 17.20
N GLU A 274 0.57 16.56 16.12
CA GLU A 274 0.66 18.02 16.12
C GLU A 274 -0.73 18.67 16.09
N GLU A 275 -0.85 19.86 16.66
CA GLU A 275 -2.13 20.59 16.71
C GLU A 275 -2.64 20.96 15.32
N ASN A 276 -1.74 21.37 14.42
CA ASN A 276 -2.07 21.87 13.10
C ASN A 276 -1.69 20.85 12.01
N PRO A 277 -2.67 20.11 11.45
CA PRO A 277 -2.36 19.09 10.45
C PRO A 277 -1.85 19.73 9.17
N LYS A 278 -0.79 19.15 8.61
CA LYS A 278 -0.21 19.56 7.33
C LYS A 278 -0.03 18.35 6.42
N ASP A 279 -0.34 18.54 5.15
CA ASP A 279 0.02 17.60 4.10
C ASP A 279 1.53 17.62 3.87
N THR A 280 2.07 16.48 3.48
CA THR A 280 3.46 16.38 3.05
C THR A 280 3.52 16.51 1.53
N VAL A 281 4.17 17.54 1.02
CA VAL A 281 4.21 17.89 -0.41
C VAL A 281 5.65 18.19 -0.82
N PHE A 282 6.04 17.78 -2.04
CA PHE A 282 7.34 18.02 -2.67
C PHE A 282 7.25 19.10 -3.74
#